data_AF-A0A661WIW2-F1
#
_entry.id   AF-A0A661WIW2-F1
#
_cell.length_a   1.000
_cell.length_b   1.000
_cell.length_c   1.000
_cell.angle_alpha   90.00
_cell.angle_beta   90.00
_cell.angle_gamma   90.00
#
_symmetry.space_group_name_H-M   'P 1'
#
loop_
_entity.id
_entity.type
_entity.pdbx_description
1 polymer ?
#
loop_
_entity_poly.entity_id
_entity_poly.type
_entity_poly.pdbx_seq_one_letter_code
_entity_poly.pdbx_strand_id
1 'polypeptide(L)'
;MADIKKIVIERDLNPYHSFFASFFAGLGELGMLNQGSINIVAKRAADYLYSYLDAKEILPDMNAVPGDTKLEIIKNLIMYVNKILTMVGEYDLQEAGDNKVVLLIEGNTCRICPKGVGGAAVKGTLCPIPSLLEALINMIAQKDMLELITPGIEKEGSTCKAYFKVLN
;
A
#
# COMPACT_ATOMS: atom_id res chain seq x y z
N MET A 1 -5.21 -20.83 13.94
CA MET A 1 -4.25 -20.21 12.99
C MET A 1 -4.64 -20.63 11.60
N ALA A 2 -4.73 -19.69 10.65
CA ALA A 2 -4.86 -20.06 9.25
C ALA A 2 -3.63 -20.91 8.85
N ASP A 3 -3.83 -21.92 8.02
CA ASP A 3 -2.71 -22.70 7.50
C ASP A 3 -1.88 -21.80 6.57
N ILE A 4 -0.74 -21.32 7.08
CA ILE A 4 0.15 -20.43 6.34
C ILE A 4 0.57 -21.04 5.00
N LYS A 5 0.67 -22.37 4.90
CA LYS A 5 0.99 -23.04 3.63
C LYS A 5 -0.08 -22.76 2.58
N LYS A 6 -1.35 -22.85 2.97
CA LYS A 6 -2.48 -22.54 2.10
C LYS A 6 -2.46 -21.08 1.67
N ILE A 7 -2.23 -20.15 2.61
CA ILE A 7 -2.14 -18.71 2.30
C ILE A 7 -0.99 -18.40 1.32
N VAL A 8 0.18 -19.03 1.50
CA VAL A 8 1.34 -18.86 0.62
C VAL A 8 1.00 -19.25 -0.82
N ILE A 9 0.29 -20.36 -1.01
CA ILE A 9 -0.11 -20.83 -2.34
C ILE A 9 -1.22 -19.94 -2.92
N GLU A 10 -2.29 -19.67 -2.17
CA GLU A 10 -3.46 -18.93 -2.67
C GLU A 10 -3.16 -17.47 -3.02
N ARG A 11 -2.22 -16.83 -2.30
CA ARG A 11 -1.85 -15.44 -2.53
C ARG A 11 -0.56 -15.27 -3.32
N ASP A 12 0.06 -16.36 -3.77
CA ASP A 12 1.35 -16.38 -4.47
C ASP A 12 2.42 -15.56 -3.71
N LEU A 13 2.69 -15.97 -2.46
CA LEU A 13 3.60 -15.24 -1.58
C LEU A 13 5.05 -15.62 -1.85
N ASN A 14 5.91 -14.60 -2.00
CA ASN A 14 7.36 -14.75 -1.94
C ASN A 14 7.86 -14.65 -0.47
N PRO A 15 9.14 -14.99 -0.20
CA PRO A 15 9.69 -14.94 1.16
C PRO A 15 9.60 -13.55 1.83
N TYR A 16 9.73 -12.47 1.05
CA TYR A 16 9.67 -11.10 1.59
C TYR A 16 8.26 -10.73 2.04
N HIS A 17 7.22 -11.15 1.33
CA HIS A 17 5.83 -10.96 1.73
C HIS A 17 5.57 -11.57 3.11
N SER A 18 5.97 -12.83 3.28
CA SER A 18 5.85 -13.55 4.55
C SER A 18 6.66 -12.89 5.66
N PHE A 19 7.89 -12.46 5.36
CA PHE A 19 8.76 -11.76 6.31
C PHE A 19 8.13 -10.44 6.80
N PHE A 20 7.78 -9.52 5.89
CA PHE A 20 7.22 -8.23 6.27
C PHE A 20 5.89 -8.35 7.00
N ALA A 21 4.98 -9.21 6.50
CA ALA A 21 3.67 -9.37 7.12
C ALA A 21 3.78 -9.94 8.54
N SER A 22 4.60 -10.97 8.75
CA SER A 22 4.81 -11.57 10.08
C SER A 22 5.59 -10.66 11.03
N PHE A 23 6.56 -9.89 10.51
CA PHE A 23 7.30 -8.92 11.29
C PHE A 23 6.39 -7.81 11.84
N PHE A 24 5.58 -7.19 10.99
CA PHE A 24 4.60 -6.19 11.44
C PHE A 24 3.54 -6.80 12.34
N ALA A 25 3.11 -8.04 12.09
CA ALA A 25 2.17 -8.75 12.94
C ALA A 25 2.70 -8.89 14.37
N GLY A 26 3.93 -9.41 14.53
CA GLY A 26 4.55 -9.60 15.84
C GLY A 26 4.73 -8.28 16.59
N LEU A 27 5.18 -7.22 15.91
CA LEU A 27 5.29 -5.90 16.54
C LEU A 27 3.93 -5.31 16.95
N GLY A 28 2.89 -5.54 16.15
CA GLY A 28 1.52 -5.15 16.50
C GLY A 28 0.99 -5.90 17.72
N GLU A 29 1.27 -7.20 17.82
CA GLU A 29 0.86 -8.03 18.97
C GLU A 29 1.60 -7.66 20.26
N LEU A 30 2.84 -7.21 20.16
CA LEU A 30 3.59 -6.64 21.28
C LEU A 30 3.12 -5.22 21.67
N GLY A 31 2.13 -4.66 20.98
CA GLY A 31 1.63 -3.30 21.21
C GLY A 31 2.61 -2.20 20.79
N MET A 32 3.68 -2.56 20.06
CA MET A 32 4.69 -1.62 19.59
C MET A 32 4.24 -0.89 18.33
N LEU A 33 3.29 -1.45 17.59
CA LEU A 33 2.68 -0.81 16.42
C LEU A 33 1.16 -0.71 16.53
N ASN A 34 0.66 0.48 16.19
CA ASN A 34 -0.72 0.79 15.83
C ASN A 34 -0.77 1.44 14.43
N GLN A 35 -1.97 1.76 13.93
CA GLN A 35 -2.12 2.38 12.61
C GLN A 35 -1.39 3.74 12.49
N GLY A 36 -1.32 4.54 13.55
CA GLY A 36 -0.55 5.80 13.51
C GLY A 36 0.94 5.57 13.32
N SER A 37 1.51 4.64 14.10
CA SER A 37 2.94 4.30 13.98
C SER A 37 3.28 3.59 12.65
N ILE A 38 2.40 2.73 12.11
CA ILE A 38 2.66 2.08 10.82
C ILE A 38 2.64 3.11 9.70
N ASN A 39 1.82 4.17 9.78
CA ASN A 39 1.85 5.26 8.79
C ASN A 39 3.20 5.96 8.79
N ILE A 40 3.80 6.24 9.96
CA ILE A 40 5.12 6.86 10.07
C ILE A 40 6.20 5.94 9.48
N VAL A 41 6.19 4.65 9.86
CA VAL A 41 7.16 3.66 9.36
C VAL A 41 7.02 3.46 7.85
N ALA A 42 5.79 3.44 7.33
CA ALA A 42 5.52 3.31 5.90
C ALA A 42 6.04 4.51 5.10
N LYS A 43 5.87 5.74 5.60
CA LYS A 43 6.45 6.94 4.99
C LYS A 43 7.97 6.86 4.96
N ARG A 44 8.60 6.44 6.06
CA ARG A 44 10.06 6.25 6.09
C ARG A 44 10.54 5.16 5.12
N ALA A 45 9.78 4.06 5.00
CA ALA A 45 10.07 3.00 4.04
C ALA A 45 9.97 3.51 2.60
N ALA A 46 9.03 4.42 2.31
CA ALA A 46 8.92 5.07 1.01
C ALA A 46 10.21 5.86 0.67
N ASP A 47 10.81 6.59 1.62
CA ASP A 47 12.05 7.36 1.37
C ASP A 47 13.20 6.47 0.89
N TYR A 48 13.41 5.36 1.61
CA TYR A 48 14.48 4.41 1.30
C TYR A 48 14.20 3.70 -0.01
N LEU A 49 12.94 3.35 -0.26
CA LEU A 49 12.56 2.72 -1.51
C LEU A 49 12.73 3.67 -2.68
N TYR A 50 12.31 4.93 -2.57
CA TYR A 50 12.55 5.95 -3.59
C TYR A 50 14.05 6.05 -3.90
N SER A 51 14.88 6.20 -2.87
CA SER A 51 16.34 6.29 -3.02
C SER A 51 16.94 5.06 -3.69
N TYR A 52 16.43 3.87 -3.37
CA TYR A 52 16.84 2.63 -4.03
C TYR A 52 16.45 2.60 -5.50
N LEU A 53 15.20 2.96 -5.83
CA LEU A 53 14.71 2.98 -7.21
C LEU A 53 15.46 4.01 -8.06
N ASP A 54 15.77 5.18 -7.48
CA ASP A 54 16.55 6.24 -8.11
C ASP A 54 17.98 5.76 -8.40
N ALA A 55 18.67 5.23 -7.39
CA ALA A 55 20.03 4.72 -7.53
C ALA A 55 20.16 3.52 -8.49
N LYS A 56 19.05 2.85 -8.80
CA LYS A 56 18.99 1.74 -9.75
C LYS A 56 18.43 2.14 -11.12
N GLU A 57 18.12 3.42 -11.32
CA GLU A 57 17.53 3.94 -12.55
C GLU A 57 16.23 3.20 -12.93
N ILE A 58 15.44 2.81 -11.91
CA ILE A 58 14.17 2.09 -12.09
C ILE A 58 13.00 3.08 -12.16
N LEU A 59 13.14 4.27 -11.54
CA LEU A 59 12.09 5.30 -11.50
C LEU A 59 11.52 5.58 -12.91
N PRO A 60 10.19 5.79 -13.01
CA PRO A 60 9.58 6.07 -14.30
C PRO A 60 9.94 7.49 -14.74
N ASP A 61 10.15 7.70 -16.04
CA ASP A 61 10.14 9.05 -16.61
C ASP A 61 8.72 9.61 -16.50
N MET A 62 8.56 10.67 -15.72
CA MET A 62 7.27 11.32 -15.49
C MET A 62 6.61 11.86 -16.75
N ASN A 63 7.38 12.17 -17.81
CA ASN A 63 6.82 12.58 -19.10
C ASN A 63 6.29 11.39 -19.93
N ALA A 64 6.66 10.17 -19.56
CA ALA A 64 6.28 8.94 -20.23
C ALA A 64 5.22 8.13 -19.45
N VAL A 65 4.81 8.59 -18.25
CA VAL A 65 3.72 7.95 -17.50
C VAL A 65 2.42 8.18 -18.27
N PRO A 66 1.70 7.11 -18.70
CA PRO A 66 0.47 7.27 -19.45
C PRO A 66 -0.64 7.97 -18.63
N GLY A 67 -1.54 8.66 -19.33
CA GLY A 67 -2.72 9.29 -18.74
C GLY A 67 -2.90 10.73 -19.22
N ASP A 68 -4.12 11.07 -19.63
CA ASP A 68 -4.50 12.41 -20.06
C ASP A 68 -4.96 13.26 -18.85
N THR A 69 -5.34 12.60 -17.76
CA THR A 69 -5.78 13.23 -16.51
C THR A 69 -4.85 12.94 -15.34
N LYS A 70 -4.86 13.81 -14.33
CA LYS A 70 -4.10 13.60 -13.08
C LYS A 70 -4.47 12.28 -12.39
N LEU A 71 -5.74 11.88 -12.48
CA LEU A 71 -6.24 10.62 -11.93
C LEU A 71 -5.61 9.41 -12.64
N GLU A 72 -5.57 9.42 -13.97
CA GLU A 72 -4.96 8.34 -14.75
C GLU A 72 -3.47 8.23 -14.46
N ILE A 73 -2.77 9.36 -14.34
CA ILE A 73 -1.36 9.38 -13.93
C ILE A 73 -1.18 8.73 -12.55
N ILE A 74 -1.99 9.11 -11.55
CA ILE A 74 -1.96 8.50 -10.21
C ILE A 74 -2.23 6.99 -10.29
N LYS A 75 -3.24 6.57 -11.06
CA LYS A 75 -3.57 5.16 -11.27
C LYS A 75 -2.38 4.39 -11.86
N ASN A 76 -1.72 4.94 -12.88
CA ASN A 76 -0.56 4.33 -13.50
C ASN A 76 0.67 4.29 -12.57
N LEU A 77 0.85 5.28 -11.70
CA LEU A 77 1.89 5.27 -10.67
C LEU A 77 1.62 4.19 -9.61
N ILE A 78 0.38 4.03 -9.14
CA ILE A 78 0.01 2.93 -8.23
C ILE A 78 0.29 1.57 -8.89
N MET A 79 -0.09 1.43 -10.17
CA MET A 79 0.18 0.21 -10.94
C MET A 79 1.67 -0.08 -11.04
N TYR A 80 2.47 0.94 -11.35
CA TYR A 80 3.92 0.85 -11.41
C TYR A 80 4.52 0.41 -10.07
N VAL A 81 4.13 1.06 -8.97
CA VAL A 81 4.60 0.71 -7.62
C VAL A 81 4.23 -0.74 -7.27
N ASN A 82 2.99 -1.15 -7.54
CA ASN A 82 2.56 -2.52 -7.24
C ASN A 82 3.23 -3.56 -8.15
N LYS A 83 3.59 -3.21 -9.39
CA LYS A 83 4.36 -4.09 -10.29
C LYS A 83 5.76 -4.37 -9.74
N ILE A 84 6.38 -3.39 -9.10
CA ILE A 84 7.73 -3.54 -8.52
C ILE A 84 7.69 -4.27 -7.18
N LEU A 85 6.74 -3.91 -6.33
CA LEU A 85 6.70 -4.40 -4.94
C LEU A 85 5.80 -5.60 -4.73
N THR A 86 4.93 -5.92 -5.69
CA THR A 86 3.98 -7.04 -5.66
C THR A 86 3.09 -7.10 -4.41
N MET A 87 2.77 -5.96 -3.80
CA MET A 87 2.14 -5.85 -2.48
C MET A 87 0.68 -6.33 -2.44
N VAL A 88 -0.08 -6.04 -3.49
CA VAL A 88 -1.50 -6.37 -3.60
C VAL A 88 -1.77 -7.21 -4.84
N GLY A 89 -2.68 -8.17 -4.73
CA GLY A 89 -3.16 -8.96 -5.86
C GLY A 89 -4.21 -8.18 -6.65
N GLU A 90 -5.45 -8.20 -6.17
CA GLU A 90 -6.58 -7.50 -6.78
C GLU A 90 -6.82 -6.16 -6.08
N TYR A 91 -6.89 -5.11 -6.88
CA TYR A 91 -7.20 -3.76 -6.43
C TYR A 91 -7.85 -2.96 -7.55
N ASP A 92 -8.57 -1.91 -7.19
CA ASP A 92 -9.14 -0.94 -8.10
C ASP A 92 -9.03 0.48 -7.52
N LEU A 93 -8.99 1.48 -8.39
CA LEU A 93 -8.98 2.89 -8.01
C LEU A 93 -10.20 3.55 -8.64
N GLN A 94 -11.12 4.03 -7.80
CA GLN A 94 -12.38 4.63 -8.23
C GLN A 94 -12.46 6.08 -7.78
N GLU A 95 -13.19 6.90 -8.54
CA GLU A 95 -13.56 8.24 -8.08
C GLU A 95 -14.56 8.14 -6.93
N ALA A 96 -14.40 9.02 -5.94
CA ALA A 96 -15.26 9.13 -4.77
C ALA A 96 -15.89 10.53 -4.62
N GLY A 97 -15.91 11.31 -5.71
CA GLY A 97 -16.41 12.70 -5.75
C GLY A 97 -15.45 13.72 -5.14
N ASP A 98 -15.66 15.02 -5.39
CA ASP A 98 -14.90 16.14 -4.79
C ASP A 98 -13.36 16.02 -4.85
N ASN A 99 -12.79 15.66 -6.01
CA ASN A 99 -11.35 15.36 -6.16
C ASN A 99 -10.86 14.27 -5.18
N LYS A 100 -11.72 13.33 -4.80
CA LYS A 100 -11.34 12.18 -3.97
C LYS A 100 -11.34 10.92 -4.80
N VAL A 101 -10.47 10.02 -4.42
CA VAL A 101 -10.38 8.67 -4.97
C VAL A 101 -10.37 7.66 -3.84
N VAL A 102 -10.88 6.48 -4.13
CA VAL A 102 -10.83 5.34 -3.21
C VAL A 102 -10.01 4.22 -3.85
N LEU A 103 -8.98 3.81 -3.15
CA LEU A 103 -8.24 2.58 -3.43
C LEU A 103 -8.96 1.43 -2.74
N LEU A 104 -9.49 0.51 -3.53
CA LEU A 104 -10.14 -0.71 -3.10
C LEU A 104 -9.13 -1.85 -3.23
N ILE A 105 -8.86 -2.57 -2.14
CA ILE A 105 -7.99 -3.75 -2.14
C ILE A 105 -8.81 -4.94 -1.68
N GLU A 106 -8.83 -6.02 -2.46
CA GLU A 106 -9.43 -7.27 -2.02
C GLU A 106 -8.54 -7.91 -0.94
N GLY A 107 -9.02 -7.94 0.30
CA GLY A 107 -8.21 -8.29 1.47
C GLY A 107 -7.66 -9.72 1.42
N ASN A 108 -8.34 -10.61 0.69
CA ASN A 108 -7.92 -11.99 0.51
C ASN A 108 -6.76 -12.16 -0.49
N THR A 109 -6.46 -11.14 -1.30
CA THR A 109 -5.36 -11.16 -2.28
C THR A 109 -4.19 -10.25 -1.88
N CYS A 110 -4.33 -9.48 -0.80
CA CYS A 110 -3.24 -8.66 -0.25
C CYS A 110 -2.10 -9.54 0.28
N ARG A 111 -0.87 -9.29 -0.18
CA ARG A 111 0.31 -10.12 0.09
C ARG A 111 1.11 -9.68 1.31
N ILE A 112 0.98 -8.42 1.71
CA ILE A 112 1.70 -7.86 2.87
C ILE A 112 0.77 -7.57 4.06
N CYS A 113 -0.42 -8.17 4.10
CA CYS A 113 -1.41 -7.93 5.15
C CYS A 113 -0.94 -8.53 6.49
N PRO A 114 -0.68 -7.72 7.54
CA PRO A 114 -0.20 -8.27 8.81
C PRO A 114 -1.23 -9.18 9.48
N LYS A 115 -2.52 -8.95 9.26
CA LYS A 115 -3.59 -9.85 9.75
C LYS A 115 -3.76 -11.09 8.88
N GLY A 116 -3.92 -10.90 7.57
CA GLY A 116 -4.27 -11.97 6.64
C GLY A 116 -3.12 -12.91 6.30
N VAL A 117 -1.89 -12.41 6.31
CA VAL A 117 -0.66 -13.17 6.03
C VAL A 117 0.16 -13.36 7.30
N GLY A 118 0.37 -12.29 8.06
CA GLY A 118 1.16 -12.33 9.30
C GLY A 118 0.46 -12.94 10.51
N GLY A 119 -0.87 -13.14 10.44
CA GLY A 119 -1.65 -13.75 11.53
C GLY A 119 -1.97 -12.83 12.72
N ALA A 120 -1.70 -11.52 12.62
CA ALA A 120 -1.81 -10.58 13.74
C ALA A 120 -3.20 -10.56 14.40
N ALA A 121 -3.25 -10.80 15.72
CA ALA A 121 -4.45 -10.69 16.54
C ALA A 121 -4.64 -9.29 17.17
N VAL A 122 -4.52 -8.21 16.37
CA VAL A 122 -4.61 -6.82 16.86
C VAL A 122 -6.01 -6.21 16.68
N LYS A 123 -6.40 -5.31 17.59
CA LYS A 123 -7.59 -4.45 17.41
C LYS A 123 -7.32 -3.38 16.34
N GLY A 124 -8.31 -3.07 15.51
CA GLY A 124 -8.17 -2.05 14.44
C GLY A 124 -7.42 -2.56 13.20
N THR A 125 -6.82 -1.65 12.42
CA THR A 125 -6.02 -1.96 11.24
C THR A 125 -4.53 -1.72 11.49
N LEU A 126 -3.68 -2.39 10.69
CA LEU A 126 -2.23 -2.26 10.73
C LEU A 126 -1.68 -2.29 9.29
N CYS A 127 -2.25 -1.46 8.42
CA CYS A 127 -1.96 -1.52 6.99
C CYS A 127 -0.93 -0.45 6.60
N PRO A 128 0.26 -0.81 6.08
CA PRO A 128 1.25 0.16 5.64
C PRO A 128 0.95 0.74 4.26
N ILE A 129 0.11 0.08 3.45
CA ILE A 129 -0.07 0.37 2.02
C ILE A 129 -0.49 1.83 1.76
N PRO A 130 -1.52 2.40 2.43
CA PRO A 130 -2.02 3.71 2.05
C PRO A 130 -0.96 4.82 2.20
N SER A 131 -0.28 4.87 3.35
CA SER A 131 0.76 5.87 3.60
C SER A 131 2.05 5.62 2.80
N LEU A 132 2.36 4.35 2.50
CA LEU A 132 3.49 4.00 1.62
C LEU A 132 3.24 4.52 0.20
N LEU A 133 2.04 4.27 -0.35
CA LEU A 133 1.66 4.73 -1.69
C LEU A 133 1.61 6.25 -1.77
N GLU A 134 0.98 6.92 -0.80
CA GLU A 134 0.96 8.38 -0.69
C GLU A 134 2.36 8.99 -0.79
N ALA A 135 3.25 8.59 0.12
CA ALA A 135 4.59 9.15 0.17
C ALA A 135 5.40 8.82 -1.09
N LEU A 136 5.38 7.56 -1.53
CA LEU A 136 6.18 7.12 -2.67
C LEU A 136 5.74 7.78 -3.98
N ILE A 137 4.43 7.91 -4.22
CA ILE A 137 3.93 8.53 -5.43
C ILE A 137 4.25 10.03 -5.47
N ASN A 138 4.09 10.74 -4.35
CA ASN A 138 4.45 12.17 -4.29
C ASN A 138 5.95 12.37 -4.52
N MET A 139 6.80 11.47 -3.99
CA MET A 139 8.24 11.49 -4.26
C MET A 139 8.56 11.18 -5.73
N ILE A 140 7.96 10.14 -6.32
CA ILE A 140 8.17 9.83 -7.75
C ILE A 140 7.76 11.02 -8.63
N ALA A 141 6.63 11.64 -8.32
CA ALA A 141 6.12 12.79 -9.05
C ALA A 141 6.87 14.10 -8.77
N GLN A 142 7.75 14.13 -7.75
CA GLN A 142 8.45 15.32 -7.26
C GLN A 142 7.51 16.47 -6.88
N LYS A 143 6.26 16.14 -6.50
CA LYS A 143 5.22 17.08 -6.06
C LYS A 143 4.10 16.33 -5.36
N ASP A 144 3.31 17.05 -4.58
CA ASP A 144 2.14 16.46 -3.91
C ASP A 144 1.02 16.17 -4.93
N MET A 145 0.77 14.89 -5.16
CA MET A 145 -0.26 14.39 -6.08
C MET A 145 -1.48 13.89 -5.33
N LEU A 146 -1.25 13.21 -4.20
CA LEU A 146 -2.29 12.68 -3.34
C LEU A 146 -1.99 12.92 -1.85
N GLU A 147 -3.08 13.02 -1.08
CA GLU A 147 -3.08 13.11 0.38
C GLU A 147 -4.03 12.06 0.94
N LEU A 148 -3.56 11.24 1.88
CA LEU A 148 -4.40 10.24 2.54
C LEU A 148 -5.37 10.92 3.51
N ILE A 149 -6.68 10.75 3.29
CA ILE A 149 -7.74 11.40 4.09
C ILE A 149 -8.11 10.55 5.31
N THR A 150 -8.05 9.22 5.19
CA THR A 150 -8.37 8.31 6.28
C THR A 150 -7.16 8.09 7.20
N PRO A 151 -7.37 7.75 8.49
CA PRO A 151 -6.27 7.39 9.39
C PRO A 151 -5.45 6.17 8.92
N GLY A 152 -5.95 5.42 7.93
CA GLY A 152 -5.35 4.24 7.36
C GLY A 152 -6.34 3.56 6.42
N ILE A 153 -6.38 2.23 6.45
CA ILE A 153 -7.36 1.45 5.68
C ILE A 153 -8.61 1.17 6.52
N GLU A 154 -9.79 1.22 5.88
CA GLU A 154 -11.08 0.82 6.44
C GLU A 154 -11.48 -0.53 5.85
N LYS A 155 -11.92 -1.48 6.68
CA LYS A 155 -12.31 -2.82 6.20
C LYS A 155 -13.83 -2.96 6.19
N GLU A 156 -14.39 -3.27 5.03
CA GLU A 156 -15.81 -3.55 4.83
C GLU A 156 -15.95 -4.91 4.13
N GLY A 157 -16.41 -5.92 4.87
CA GLY A 157 -16.43 -7.30 4.37
C GLY A 157 -15.03 -7.80 4.03
N SER A 158 -14.83 -8.21 2.77
CA SER A 158 -13.53 -8.64 2.24
C SER A 158 -12.69 -7.47 1.69
N THR A 159 -13.33 -6.35 1.35
CA THR A 159 -12.67 -5.20 0.75
C THR A 159 -12.05 -4.28 1.81
N CYS A 160 -10.89 -3.75 1.50
CA CYS A 160 -10.20 -2.75 2.30
C CYS A 160 -10.10 -1.45 1.49
N LYS A 161 -10.54 -0.33 2.06
CA LYS A 161 -10.71 0.97 1.41
C LYS A 161 -9.73 1.98 1.98
N ALA A 162 -9.03 2.71 1.12
CA ALA A 162 -8.24 3.87 1.51
C ALA A 162 -8.65 5.06 0.65
N TYR A 163 -8.96 6.19 1.28
CA TYR A 163 -9.44 7.38 0.59
C TYR A 163 -8.32 8.41 0.48
N PHE A 164 -8.13 8.92 -0.72
CA PHE A 164 -7.15 9.95 -1.00
C PHE A 164 -7.82 11.18 -1.59
N LYS A 165 -7.28 12.35 -1.29
CA LYS A 165 -7.57 13.60 -1.98
C LYS A 165 -6.55 13.74 -3.11
N VAL A 166 -7.03 13.94 -4.32
CA VAL A 166 -6.21 14.34 -5.46
C VAL A 166 -5.96 15.84 -5.32
N LEU A 167 -4.69 16.20 -5.20
CA LEU A 167 -4.27 17.59 -5.05
C LEU A 167 -4.20 18.27 -6.41
N ASN A 168 -4.12 19.60 -6.48
CA ASN A 168 -3.96 20.35 -7.73
C ASN A 168 -2.48 20.51 -8.11
#